data_AF-A0A447PRI1-F1
#
_entry.id   AF-A0A447PRI1-F1
#
_cell.length_a   1.000
_cell.length_b   1.000
_cell.length_c   1.000
_cell.angle_alpha   90.00
_cell.angle_beta   90.00
_cell.angle_gamma   90.00
#
_symmetry.space_group_name_H-M   'P 1'
#
loop_
_entity.id
_entity.type
_entity.pdbx_description
1 polymer ?
#
loop_
_entity_poly.entity_id
_entity_poly.type
_entity_poly.pdbx_seq_one_letter_code
_entity_poly.pdbx_strand_id
1 'polypeptide(L)'
;MYYHHAAGHDIVRKEWDEPLTPQAGGSTFYGGCLNGICEKLPYLKKLGVTALYLNPVFTAPSVHKYDTEDYRHVDPQFGGDRALLRLRRENASTGHEAGAGWRV
;
A
#
# COMPACT_ATOMS: atom_id res chain seq x y z
N MET A 1 -17.37 -3.91 1.04
CA MET A 1 -16.56 -4.59 2.07
C MET A 1 -16.07 -5.88 1.47
N TYR A 2 -14.84 -6.29 1.77
CA TYR A 2 -14.35 -7.62 1.38
C TYR A 2 -14.89 -8.64 2.37
N TYR A 3 -15.19 -9.83 1.87
CA TYR A 3 -15.37 -11.01 2.71
C TYR A 3 -14.04 -11.77 2.73
N HIS A 4 -13.48 -12.00 3.91
CA HIS A 4 -12.22 -12.74 4.03
C HIS A 4 -12.52 -14.24 4.07
N HIS A 5 -12.58 -14.85 2.89
CA HIS A 5 -12.97 -16.25 2.72
C HIS A 5 -12.17 -17.23 3.59
N ALA A 6 -10.85 -17.03 3.70
CA ALA A 6 -10.00 -17.88 4.53
C ALA A 6 -10.28 -17.76 6.04
N ALA A 7 -10.74 -16.60 6.49
CA ALA A 7 -11.09 -16.35 7.90
C ALA A 7 -12.58 -16.62 8.20
N GLY A 8 -13.43 -16.77 7.18
CA GLY A 8 -14.86 -17.06 7.32
C GLY A 8 -15.71 -15.89 7.81
N HIS A 9 -15.23 -14.64 7.67
CA HIS A 9 -15.94 -13.46 8.14
C HIS A 9 -15.63 -12.20 7.32
N ASP A 10 -16.45 -11.16 7.45
CA ASP A 10 -16.22 -9.85 6.84
C ASP A 10 -15.00 -9.15 7.43
N ILE A 11 -14.35 -8.31 6.64
CA ILE A 11 -13.27 -7.47 7.14
C ILE A 11 -13.76 -6.47 8.19
N VAL A 12 -12.90 -6.14 9.14
CA VAL A 12 -13.17 -5.15 10.18
C VAL A 12 -12.44 -3.86 9.83
N ARG A 13 -13.11 -2.72 9.92
CA ARG A 13 -12.47 -1.40 9.82
C ARG A 13 -12.40 -0.77 11.20
N LYS A 14 -11.30 -0.10 11.45
CA LYS A 14 -11.05 0.67 12.66
C LYS A 14 -10.45 2.02 12.31
N GLU A 15 -10.67 2.97 13.19
CA GLU A 15 -10.02 4.27 13.14
C GLU A 15 -8.55 4.17 13.53
N TRP A 16 -7.75 5.13 13.06
CA TRP A 16 -6.29 5.13 13.24
C TRP A 16 -5.84 5.01 14.71
N ASP A 17 -6.59 5.65 15.62
CA ASP A 17 -6.24 5.71 17.04
C ASP A 17 -6.84 4.54 17.87
N GLU A 18 -7.59 3.63 17.24
CA GLU A 18 -8.11 2.46 17.94
C GLU A 18 -7.00 1.42 18.23
N PRO A 19 -7.06 0.72 19.38
CA PRO A 19 -6.02 -0.23 19.75
C PRO A 19 -5.97 -1.43 18.80
N LEU A 20 -4.76 -1.98 18.66
CA LEU A 20 -4.55 -3.30 18.08
C LEU A 20 -5.20 -4.35 18.98
N THR A 21 -5.92 -5.29 18.37
CA THR A 21 -6.59 -6.37 19.07
C THR A 21 -6.22 -7.70 18.41
N PRO A 22 -6.00 -8.79 19.17
CA PRO A 22 -5.72 -10.11 18.60
C PRO A 22 -6.85 -10.62 17.68
N GLN A 23 -8.08 -10.14 17.91
CA GLN A 23 -9.24 -10.48 17.13
C GLN A 23 -9.07 -10.03 15.67
N ALA A 24 -9.28 -10.96 14.73
CA ALA A 24 -9.31 -10.67 13.30
C ALA A 24 -8.04 -9.98 12.76
N GLY A 25 -6.86 -10.33 13.28
CA GLY A 25 -5.60 -9.64 12.93
C GLY A 25 -5.30 -9.60 11.43
N GLY A 26 -5.61 -10.67 10.69
CA GLY A 26 -5.48 -10.74 9.23
C GLY A 26 -6.59 -10.03 8.45
N SER A 27 -7.63 -9.54 9.12
CA SER A 27 -8.85 -9.00 8.51
C SER A 27 -9.20 -7.59 9.00
N THR A 28 -8.36 -6.99 9.85
CA THR A 28 -8.62 -5.68 10.45
C THR A 28 -7.82 -4.60 9.72
N PHE A 29 -8.51 -3.54 9.30
CA PHE A 29 -7.94 -2.47 8.49
C PHE A 29 -8.08 -1.12 9.17
N TYR A 30 -6.97 -0.37 9.19
CA TYR A 30 -6.86 0.95 9.81
C TYR A 30 -6.71 2.07 8.77
N GLY A 31 -7.16 1.82 7.54
CA GLY A 31 -6.92 2.68 6.38
C GLY A 31 -5.62 2.33 5.66
N GLY A 32 -4.82 3.34 5.34
CA GLY A 32 -3.63 3.23 4.50
C GLY A 32 -3.97 3.09 3.01
N CYS A 33 -3.28 3.86 2.17
CA CYS A 33 -3.43 3.79 0.71
C CYS A 33 -2.18 4.33 0.01
N LEU A 34 -2.04 4.07 -1.30
CA LEU A 34 -0.87 4.51 -2.07
C LEU A 34 -0.81 6.03 -2.21
N ASN A 35 -1.96 6.73 -2.17
CA ASN A 35 -1.98 8.20 -2.14
C ASN A 35 -1.39 8.75 -0.84
N GLY A 36 -1.63 8.09 0.30
CA GLY A 36 -0.99 8.47 1.57
C GLY A 36 0.54 8.34 1.50
N ILE A 37 1.06 7.35 0.78
CA ILE A 37 2.51 7.24 0.52
C ILE A 37 3.00 8.41 -0.34
N CYS A 38 2.25 8.79 -1.39
CA CYS A 38 2.57 9.95 -2.23
C CYS A 38 2.75 11.22 -1.39
N GLU A 39 1.83 11.48 -0.47
CA GLU A 39 1.89 12.62 0.46
C GLU A 39 3.11 12.60 1.40
N LYS A 40 3.66 11.42 1.69
CA LYS A 40 4.85 11.25 2.53
C LYS A 40 6.16 11.18 1.75
N LEU A 41 6.14 11.16 0.41
CA LEU A 41 7.36 11.16 -0.41
C LEU A 41 8.32 12.32 -0.09
N PRO A 42 7.88 13.57 0.16
CA PRO A 42 8.80 14.66 0.53
C PRO A 42 9.55 14.37 1.84
N TYR A 43 8.85 13.80 2.82
CA TYR A 43 9.46 13.40 4.09
C TYR A 43 10.48 12.27 3.90
N LEU A 44 10.12 11.23 3.13
CA LEU A 44 11.01 10.10 2.85
C LEU A 44 12.29 10.52 2.12
N LYS A 45 12.20 11.49 1.20
CA LYS A 45 13.39 12.04 0.53
C LYS A 45 14.29 12.84 1.43
N LYS A 46 13.71 13.59 2.38
CA LYS A 46 14.51 14.29 3.41
C LYS A 46 15.36 13.31 4.23
N LEU A 47 14.90 12.05 4.38
CA LEU A 47 15.66 10.97 5.00
C LEU A 47 16.68 10.29 4.08
N GLY A 48 16.76 10.67 2.80
CA GLY A 48 17.64 10.05 1.82
C GLY A 48 17.11 8.74 1.20
N VAL A 49 15.82 8.44 1.34
CA VAL A 49 15.21 7.25 0.74
C VAL A 49 15.14 7.41 -0.78
N THR A 50 15.68 6.44 -1.51
CA THR A 50 15.73 6.44 -2.99
C THR A 50 14.81 5.38 -3.62
N ALA A 51 14.42 4.36 -2.88
CA ALA A 51 13.53 3.30 -3.31
C ALA A 51 12.57 2.88 -2.18
N LEU A 52 11.37 2.43 -2.56
CA LEU A 52 10.39 1.88 -1.63
C LEU A 52 10.15 0.41 -1.98
N TYR A 53 10.44 -0.46 -1.03
CA TYR A 53 9.93 -1.83 -1.04
C TYR A 53 8.55 -1.84 -0.40
N LEU A 54 7.53 -2.23 -1.17
CA LEU A 54 6.16 -2.33 -0.69
C LEU A 54 5.82 -3.78 -0.34
N ASN A 55 5.04 -3.97 0.72
CA ASN A 55 4.30 -5.22 0.92
C ASN A 55 3.34 -5.46 -0.28
N PRO A 56 2.77 -6.67 -0.44
CA PRO A 56 1.87 -6.94 -1.56
C PRO A 56 0.71 -5.93 -1.65
N VAL A 57 0.44 -5.47 -2.88
CA VAL A 57 -0.58 -4.46 -3.17
C VAL A 57 -1.69 -4.94 -4.09
N PHE A 58 -1.63 -6.21 -4.51
CA PHE A 58 -2.62 -6.80 -5.41
C PHE A 58 -3.91 -7.16 -4.69
N THR A 59 -4.97 -7.37 -5.47
CA THR A 59 -6.31 -7.64 -4.95
C THR A 59 -6.30 -8.90 -4.10
N ALA A 60 -6.67 -8.74 -2.82
CA ALA A 60 -6.73 -9.81 -1.83
C ALA A 60 -7.58 -9.37 -0.62
N PRO A 61 -8.30 -10.25 0.06
CA PRO A 61 -9.20 -9.84 1.13
C PRO A 61 -8.50 -9.57 2.46
N SER A 62 -7.36 -10.20 2.75
CA SER A 62 -6.62 -9.97 4.00
C SER A 62 -5.96 -8.58 4.07
N VAL A 63 -5.57 -8.15 5.27
CA VAL A 63 -4.82 -6.90 5.48
C VAL A 63 -3.41 -6.94 4.92
N HIS A 64 -2.80 -8.13 4.88
CA HIS A 64 -1.42 -8.32 4.44
C HIS A 64 -1.30 -8.68 2.95
N LYS A 65 -2.42 -9.06 2.30
CA LYS A 65 -2.56 -9.25 0.85
C LYS A 65 -1.71 -10.37 0.23
N TYR A 66 -1.26 -11.33 1.05
CA TYR A 66 -0.45 -12.48 0.60
C TYR A 66 -1.31 -13.62 0.01
N ASP A 67 -2.60 -13.56 0.24
CA ASP A 67 -3.68 -14.40 -0.29
C ASP A 67 -4.26 -13.77 -1.57
N THR A 68 -3.40 -13.55 -2.57
CA THR A 68 -3.76 -12.84 -3.81
C THR A 68 -4.86 -13.56 -4.60
N GLU A 69 -5.92 -12.81 -4.94
CA GLU A 69 -7.04 -13.27 -5.77
C GLU A 69 -6.88 -12.82 -7.23
N ASP A 70 -6.33 -11.62 -7.45
CA ASP A 70 -6.03 -11.11 -8.79
C ASP A 70 -4.68 -10.39 -8.84
N TYR A 71 -3.73 -11.00 -9.55
CA TYR A 71 -2.39 -10.46 -9.76
C TYR A 71 -2.32 -9.33 -10.79
N ARG A 72 -3.37 -9.10 -11.58
CA ARG A 72 -3.36 -8.10 -12.65
C ARG A 72 -3.72 -6.70 -12.18
N HIS A 73 -4.45 -6.60 -11.07
CA HIS A 73 -4.96 -5.34 -10.56
C HIS A 73 -4.56 -5.10 -9.12
N VAL A 74 -4.09 -3.87 -8.86
CA VAL A 74 -3.86 -3.35 -7.52
C VAL A 74 -5.20 -3.29 -6.77
N ASP A 75 -5.18 -3.67 -5.51
CA ASP A 75 -6.38 -3.70 -4.69
C ASP A 75 -7.09 -2.33 -4.66
N PRO A 76 -8.39 -2.26 -4.98
CA PRO A 76 -9.18 -1.03 -4.93
C PRO A 76 -9.07 -0.26 -3.61
N GLN A 77 -8.84 -0.95 -2.48
CA GLN A 77 -8.65 -0.33 -1.18
C GLN A 77 -7.44 0.62 -1.14
N PHE A 78 -6.41 0.32 -1.92
CA PHE A 78 -5.22 1.16 -2.03
C PHE A 78 -5.36 2.28 -3.08
N GLY A 79 -6.48 2.31 -3.82
CA GLY A 79 -6.76 3.26 -4.91
C GLY A 79 -6.56 2.67 -6.32
N GLY A 80 -6.28 1.38 -6.43
CA GLY A 80 -6.14 0.67 -7.71
C GLY A 80 -4.93 1.08 -8.55
N ASP A 81 -4.89 0.59 -9.79
CA ASP A 81 -3.73 0.72 -10.69
C ASP A 81 -3.30 2.19 -10.91
N ARG A 82 -4.28 3.10 -10.94
CA ARG A 82 -4.03 4.54 -11.09
C ARG A 82 -3.21 5.11 -9.94
N ALA A 83 -3.49 4.68 -8.70
CA ALA A 83 -2.76 5.14 -7.52
C ALA A 83 -1.30 4.64 -7.54
N LEU A 84 -1.07 3.39 -7.96
CA LEU A 84 0.29 2.86 -8.11
C LEU A 84 1.07 3.59 -9.23
N LEU A 85 0.44 3.83 -10.38
CA LEU A 85 1.04 4.60 -11.47
C LEU A 85 1.41 6.03 -11.03
N ARG A 86 0.55 6.66 -10.24
CA ARG A 86 0.83 7.97 -9.65
C ARG A 86 2.03 7.92 -8.71
N LEU A 87 2.06 6.97 -7.77
CA LEU A 87 3.16 6.79 -6.83
C LEU A 87 4.50 6.60 -7.55
N ARG A 88 4.53 5.76 -8.60
CA ARG A 88 5.71 5.55 -9.43
C ARG A 88 6.19 6.86 -10.07
N ARG A 89 5.27 7.63 -10.67
CA ARG A 89 5.59 8.91 -11.32
C ARG A 89 6.12 9.94 -10.34
N GLU A 90 5.45 10.10 -9.20
CA GLU A 90 5.84 11.06 -8.17
C GLU A 90 7.16 10.67 -7.51
N ASN A 91 7.45 9.39 -7.31
CA ASN A 91 8.75 8.95 -6.80
C ASN A 91 9.88 9.25 -7.80
N ALA A 92 9.64 9.10 -9.10
CA ALA A 92 10.63 9.33 -10.15
C ALA A 92 10.90 10.82 -10.43
N SER A 93 9.87 11.67 -10.47
CA SER A 93 9.99 13.10 -10.84
C SER A 93 10.82 13.94 -9.87
N THR A 94 11.13 13.37 -8.72
CA THR A 94 11.51 14.10 -7.53
C THR A 94 12.82 13.53 -6.96
N GLY A 95 13.43 12.56 -7.67
CA GLY A 95 14.74 11.96 -7.42
C GLY A 95 15.85 12.42 -8.38
N HIS A 96 15.68 13.56 -9.08
CA HIS A 96 16.71 14.11 -9.97
C HIS A 96 17.48 15.25 -9.31
N GLU A 97 18.39 14.92 -8.40
CA GLU A 97 19.74 15.48 -8.52
C GLU A 97 20.55 14.44 -9.29
N ALA A 98 20.97 14.82 -10.50
CA ALA A 98 21.67 13.96 -11.44
C ALA A 98 23.03 13.54 -10.85
N GLY A 99 23.07 12.36 -10.21
CA GLY A 99 24.28 11.90 -9.52
C GLY A 99 24.41 10.39 -9.38
N ALA A 100 23.74 9.57 -10.20
CA ALA A 100 24.12 8.18 -10.44
C ALA A 100 23.26 7.62 -11.56
N GLY A 101 23.89 7.27 -12.68
CA GLY A 101 23.22 6.65 -13.81
C GLY A 101 22.57 5.32 -13.41
N TRP A 102 21.26 5.25 -13.57
CA TRP A 102 20.55 3.99 -13.75
C TRP A 102 19.60 4.18 -14.93
N ARG A 103 20.13 3.92 -16.12
CA ARG A 103 19.32 3.52 -17.27
C ARG A 103 19.18 2.00 -17.14
N VAL A 104 17.95 1.51 -17.01
CA VAL A 104 17.62 0.15 -17.44
C VAL A 104 17.58 0.09 -18.96
#